data_AF-A0A380E3Q2-F1
#
_entry.id   AF-A0A380E3Q2-F1
#
_cell.length_a   1.000
_cell.length_b   1.000
_cell.length_c   1.000
_cell.angle_alpha   90.00
_cell.angle_beta   90.00
_cell.angle_gamma   90.00
#
_symmetry.space_group_name_H-M   'P 1'
#
loop_
_entity.id
_entity.type
_entity.pdbx_description
1 polymer ?
#
loop_
_entity_poly.entity_id
_entity_poly.type
_entity_poly.pdbx_seq_one_letter_code
_entity_poly.pdbx_strand_id
1 'polypeptide(L)' 'MNVQNVVLVVIDAEQGIIEQDKRVAGYAHEQGKAVVIVVNKWDTVGKR' A
#
# COMPACT_ATOMS: atom_id res chain seq x y z
N MET A 1 20.59 -2.63 12.82
CA MET A 1 19.97 -1.71 11.84
C MET A 1 18.94 -2.51 11.05
N ASN A 2 17.70 -2.04 11.01
CA ASN A 2 16.60 -2.79 10.39
C ASN A 2 16.62 -2.54 8.87
N VAL A 3 17.12 -3.51 8.12
CA VAL A 3 17.24 -3.47 6.65
C VAL A 3 15.89 -3.74 5.99
N GLN A 4 14.96 -2.82 6.13
CA GLN A 4 13.75 -2.83 5.30
C GLN A 4 14.05 -2.04 4.04
N ASN A 5 14.43 -2.74 2.97
CA ASN A 5 14.77 -2.10 1.69
C ASN A 5 13.52 -1.75 0.86
N VAL A 6 12.41 -2.46 1.07
CA VAL A 6 11.16 -2.30 0.32
C VAL A 6 9.96 -2.41 1.27
N VAL A 7 8.99 -1.51 1.12
CA VAL A 7 7.72 -1.51 1.85
C VAL A 7 6.59 -1.86 0.88
N LEU A 8 5.74 -2.82 1.24
CA LEU A 8 4.54 -3.16 0.48
C LEU A 8 3.32 -2.52 1.13
N VAL A 9 2.57 -1.74 0.36
CA VAL A 9 1.27 -1.19 0.75
C VAL A 9 0.19 -1.96 0.00
N VAL A 10 -0.62 -2.74 0.70
CA VAL A 10 -1.67 -3.57 0.09
C VAL A 10 -3.01 -2.89 0.26
N ILE A 11 -3.67 -2.58 -0.84
CA ILE A 11 -4.97 -1.91 -0.90
C ILE A 11 -6.03 -2.95 -1.32
N ASP A 12 -7.19 -2.94 -0.67
CA ASP A 12 -8.35 -3.71 -1.12
C ASP A 12 -9.10 -2.94 -2.22
N ALA A 13 -9.25 -3.54 -3.41
CA ALA A 13 -9.87 -2.88 -4.56
C ALA A 13 -11.36 -2.52 -4.33
N GLU A 14 -12.06 -3.19 -3.42
CA GLU A 14 -13.47 -2.92 -3.11
C GLU A 14 -13.63 -1.72 -2.16
N GLN A 15 -12.64 -1.50 -1.30
CA GLN A 15 -12.67 -0.44 -0.28
C GLN A 15 -11.90 0.82 -0.71
N GLY A 16 -10.94 0.68 -1.64
CA GLY A 16 -10.07 1.76 -2.05
C GLY A 16 -9.04 2.15 -0.98
N ILE A 17 -8.40 3.31 -1.14
CA ILE A 17 -7.36 3.80 -0.22
C ILE A 17 -8.01 4.29 1.08
N ILE A 18 -7.59 3.72 2.21
CA ILE A 18 -8.04 4.12 3.55
C ILE A 18 -6.98 4.95 4.28
N GLU A 19 -7.37 5.61 5.38
CA GLU A 19 -6.50 6.53 6.11
C GLU A 19 -5.23 5.87 6.67
N GLN A 20 -5.29 4.57 6.97
CA GLN A 20 -4.14 3.77 7.40
C GLN A 20 -3.07 3.61 6.31
N ASP A 21 -3.46 3.50 5.03
CA ASP A 21 -2.52 3.36 3.91
C ASP A 21 -1.66 4.61 3.76
N LYS A 22 -2.24 5.78 4.03
CA LYS A 22 -1.53 7.07 4.00
C LYS A 22 -0.45 7.15 5.09
N ARG A 23 -0.71 6.61 6.28
CA ARG A 23 0.27 6.57 7.38
C ARG A 23 1.45 5.66 7.06
N VAL A 24 1.19 4.49 6.47
CA VAL A 24 2.26 3.54 6.09
C VAL A 24 3.11 4.11 4.95
N ALA A 25 2.48 4.72 3.95
CA ALA A 25 3.18 5.39 2.86
C ALA A 25 4.03 6.58 3.35
N GLY A 26 3.48 7.40 4.26
CA GLY A 26 4.20 8.51 4.88
C GLY A 26 5.43 8.06 5.67
N TYR A 27 5.29 7.03 6.52
CA TYR A 27 6.40 6.46 7.27
C TYR A 27 7.48 5.86 6.34
N ALA A 28 7.09 5.18 5.26
CA ALA A 28 8.04 4.63 4.30
C ALA A 28 8.78 5.73 3.52
N HIS A 29 8.08 6.81 3.16
CA HIS A 29 8.65 7.97 2.49
C HIS A 29 9.68 8.71 3.37
N GLU A 30 9.35 8.97 4.64
CA GLU A 30 10.25 9.59 5.62
C GLU A 30 11.53 8.77 5.86
N GLN A 31 11.45 7.46 5.69
CA GLN A 31 12.58 6.54 5.86
C GLN A 31 13.39 6.33 4.56
N GLY A 32 13.05 7.01 3.46
CA GLY A 32 13.73 6.87 2.17
C GLY A 32 13.63 5.48 1.56
N LYS A 33 12.58 4.71 1.92
CA LYS A 33 12.41 3.32 1.47
C LYS A 33 11.68 3.26 0.14
N ALA A 34 12.01 2.28 -0.69
CA ALA A 34 11.23 1.98 -1.89
C ALA A 34 9.84 1.47 -1.48
N VAL A 35 8.79 1.98 -2.13
CA VAL A 35 7.39 1.59 -1.84
C VAL A 35 6.80 0.90 -3.07
N VAL A 36 6.18 -0.26 -2.85
CA VAL A 36 5.40 -1.00 -3.84
C VAL A 36 3.94 -0.99 -3.39
N ILE A 37 3.06 -0.52 -4.26
CA ILE A 37 1.61 -0.57 -4.05
C ILE A 37 1.06 -1.83 -4.70
N VAL A 38 0.33 -2.64 -3.92
CA VAL A 38 -0.33 -3.86 -4.37
C VAL A 38 -1.83 -3.68 -4.23
N VAL A 39 -2.57 -3.81 -5.32
CA VAL A 39 -4.04 -3.78 -5.27
C VAL A 39 -4.56 -5.21 -5.26
N ASN A 40 -5.14 -5.62 -4.13
CA ASN A 40 -5.72 -6.94 -3.93
C ASN A 40 -7.19 -6.97 -4.35
N LYS A 41 -7.69 -8.14 -4.76
CA LYS A 41 -9.07 -8.36 -5.26
C LYS A 41 -9.44 -7.52 -6.49
N TRP A 42 -8.48 -7.14 -7.32
CA TRP A 42 -8.75 -6.33 -8.51
C TRP A 42 -9.78 -6.96 -9.46
N ASP A 43 -9.98 -8.28 -9.38
CA ASP A 43 -10.96 -9.03 -10.17
C ASP A 43 -12.43 -8.75 -9.77
N THR A 44 -12.68 -8.10 -8.63
CA THR A 44 -14.03 -7.73 -8.18
C THR A 44 -14.46 -6.35 -8.71
N VAL A 45 -13.52 -5.54 -9.19
CA VAL A 45 -13.79 -4.21 -9.76
C VAL A 45 -14.52 -4.35 -11.10
N GLY A 46 -15.62 -3.60 -11.29
CA GLY A 46 -16.38 -3.58 -12.54
C GLY A 46 -17.36 -4.74 -12.74
N LYS A 47 -17.45 -5.68 -11.79
CA LYS A 47 -18.53 -6.67 -11.73
C LYS A 47 -19.71 -6.08 -10.96
N ARG A 48 -20.52 -5.26 -11.62
CA ARG A 48 -21.86 -4.84 -11.16
C ARG A 48 -22.83 -4.80 -12.33
#